data_AF-A0A340XRD2-F1
#
_entry.id   AF-A0A340XRD2-F1
#
_cell.length_a   1.000
_cell.length_b   1.000
_cell.length_c   1.000
_cell.angle_alpha   90.00
_cell.angle_beta   90.00
_cell.angle_gamma   90.00
#
_symmetry.space_group_name_H-M   'P 1'
#
loop_
_entity.id
_entity.type
_entity.pdbx_description
1 polymer ?
#
loop_
_entity_poly.entity_id
_entity_poly.type
_entity_poly.pdbx_seq_one_letter_code
_entity_poly.pdbx_strand_id
1 'polypeptide(L)'
;MFLKAVVLSLALVAVTGAQAEVSADQVATVIWDYFSQLSNNAKKAVEHLQKSELTQQLNTLLEDKLGQVNTYTDDLQKQLVPFATELHERLTEDSEKLKEEIRKELEELRARLLPHASEVSRQIGANARQLQQRLEPYAEELRAQVNAQTQQLQRQLTPYAQRMEAVLRQNMDNLQASLAPYADELKAKIDQNVEELKARLTPYADELKAKIDQNVEELRRSLAPYAQDVQGKLSHQLEGLAFQMKKQAEQLRAKISARAEELREKLAPVAESVSGNLKGNAQELQTSLAELSSRLDQQVEKFRHTVGPYGETFNKAVVQQVEALRQTLGPLAGDVDHHLSFLERDLRDKVNAFFSTLKEEEIQALGRTAQQQTPAPLEG
;
A
#
# COMPACT_ATOMS: atom_id res chain seq x y z
N MET A 1 -36.63 -11.14 -69.75
CA MET A 1 -36.83 -10.39 -68.48
C MET A 1 -35.60 -9.57 -68.06
N PHE A 2 -34.37 -9.93 -68.46
CA PHE A 2 -33.16 -9.18 -68.07
C PHE A 2 -33.03 -7.76 -68.66
N LEU A 3 -33.37 -7.49 -69.92
CA LEU A 3 -33.30 -6.11 -70.49
C LEU A 3 -34.23 -5.12 -69.77
N LYS A 4 -35.43 -5.58 -69.39
CA LYS A 4 -36.36 -4.78 -68.57
C LYS A 4 -35.81 -4.55 -67.16
N ALA A 5 -35.05 -5.50 -66.59
CA ALA A 5 -34.43 -5.36 -65.27
C ALA A 5 -33.23 -4.39 -65.28
N VAL A 6 -32.42 -4.36 -66.35
CA VAL A 6 -31.28 -3.42 -66.50
C VAL A 6 -31.75 -1.97 -66.68
N VAL A 7 -32.79 -1.77 -67.50
CA VAL A 7 -33.43 -0.46 -67.68
C VAL A 7 -34.12 0.01 -66.38
N LEU A 8 -34.73 -0.91 -65.62
CA LEU A 8 -35.29 -0.62 -64.30
C LEU A 8 -34.22 -0.30 -63.25
N SER A 9 -33.05 -0.96 -63.27
CA SER A 9 -31.96 -0.64 -62.34
C SER A 9 -31.29 0.70 -62.64
N LEU A 10 -31.12 1.06 -63.92
CA LEU A 10 -30.61 2.38 -64.32
C LEU A 10 -31.61 3.50 -63.96
N ALA A 11 -32.91 3.25 -64.14
CA ALA A 11 -33.96 4.16 -63.69
C ALA A 11 -34.02 4.28 -62.14
N LEU A 12 -33.74 3.19 -61.41
CA LEU A 12 -33.73 3.22 -59.94
C LEU A 12 -32.55 4.03 -59.39
N VAL A 13 -31.36 3.90 -59.99
CA VAL A 13 -30.14 4.62 -59.56
C VAL A 13 -30.25 6.12 -59.84
N ALA A 14 -30.93 6.53 -60.93
CA ALA A 14 -31.22 7.93 -61.22
C ALA A 14 -32.26 8.55 -60.25
N VAL A 15 -33.11 7.73 -59.62
CA VAL A 15 -34.20 8.17 -58.72
C VAL A 15 -33.78 8.14 -57.25
N THR A 16 -32.80 7.33 -56.86
CA THR A 16 -32.23 7.34 -55.50
C THR A 16 -31.00 8.25 -55.46
N GLY A 17 -31.17 9.51 -55.05
CA GLY A 17 -30.14 10.57 -55.06
C GLY A 17 -28.89 10.36 -54.18
N ALA A 18 -28.17 9.26 -54.37
CA ALA A 18 -26.77 9.13 -53.98
C ALA A 18 -25.91 9.62 -55.16
N GLN A 19 -24.83 10.37 -54.87
CA GLN A 19 -23.86 10.86 -55.85
C GLN A 19 -23.10 9.72 -56.55
N ALA A 20 -23.77 8.98 -57.40
CA ALA A 20 -23.16 8.20 -58.45
C ALA A 20 -23.36 9.01 -59.73
N GLU A 21 -22.31 9.72 -60.16
CA GLU A 21 -22.21 10.18 -61.55
C GLU A 21 -22.27 8.93 -62.43
N VAL A 22 -23.48 8.55 -62.82
CA VAL A 22 -23.70 7.54 -63.84
C VAL A 22 -23.24 8.17 -65.14
N SER A 23 -21.94 8.04 -65.45
CA SER A 23 -21.36 8.62 -66.64
C SER A 23 -21.99 7.99 -67.87
N ALA A 24 -22.13 8.75 -68.96
CA ALA A 24 -22.63 8.23 -70.23
C ALA A 24 -21.85 6.99 -70.68
N ASP A 25 -20.57 6.91 -70.32
CA ASP A 25 -19.68 5.78 -70.54
C ASP A 25 -20.12 4.51 -69.80
N GLN A 26 -20.63 4.61 -68.56
CA GLN A 26 -21.13 3.47 -67.79
C GLN A 26 -22.42 2.90 -68.39
N VAL A 27 -23.35 3.75 -68.81
CA VAL A 27 -24.60 3.31 -69.47
C VAL A 27 -24.30 2.66 -70.82
N ALA A 28 -23.40 3.27 -71.60
CA ALA A 28 -22.91 2.71 -72.86
C ALA A 28 -22.27 1.33 -72.63
N THR A 29 -21.41 1.20 -71.61
CA THR A 29 -20.73 -0.06 -71.25
C THR A 29 -21.72 -1.17 -70.90
N VAL A 30 -22.75 -0.89 -70.09
CA VAL A 30 -23.76 -1.89 -69.67
C VAL A 30 -24.59 -2.38 -70.86
N ILE A 31 -24.98 -1.47 -71.76
CA ILE A 31 -25.69 -1.83 -72.99
C ILE A 31 -24.76 -2.67 -73.89
N TRP A 32 -23.48 -2.31 -73.97
CA TRP A 32 -22.49 -3.03 -74.79
C TRP A 32 -22.18 -4.44 -74.30
N ASP A 33 -22.11 -4.64 -72.99
CA ASP A 33 -21.91 -5.96 -72.40
C ASP A 33 -23.10 -6.88 -72.72
N TYR A 34 -24.34 -6.37 -72.67
CA TYR A 34 -25.53 -7.14 -73.03
C TYR A 34 -25.55 -7.55 -74.51
N PHE A 35 -25.25 -6.63 -75.42
CA PHE A 35 -25.19 -6.94 -76.86
C PHE A 35 -24.07 -7.93 -77.18
N SER A 36 -22.91 -7.77 -76.55
CA SER A 36 -21.77 -8.70 -76.69
C SER A 36 -22.11 -10.10 -76.19
N GLN A 37 -22.84 -10.23 -75.07
CA GLN A 37 -23.32 -11.52 -74.57
C GLN A 37 -24.34 -12.17 -75.52
N LEU A 38 -25.25 -11.38 -76.10
CA LEU A 38 -26.23 -11.89 -77.07
C LEU A 38 -25.53 -12.42 -78.33
N SER A 39 -24.57 -11.67 -78.87
CA SER A 39 -23.76 -12.07 -80.04
C SER A 39 -22.92 -13.33 -79.76
N ASN A 40 -22.26 -13.38 -78.61
CA ASN A 40 -21.48 -14.57 -78.21
C ASN A 40 -22.35 -15.81 -77.97
N ASN A 41 -23.56 -15.65 -77.44
CA ASN A 41 -24.52 -16.74 -77.27
C ASN A 41 -25.07 -17.24 -78.62
N ALA A 42 -25.31 -16.33 -79.57
CA ALA A 42 -25.66 -16.69 -80.94
C ALA A 42 -24.52 -17.46 -81.61
N LYS A 43 -23.27 -17.02 -81.44
CA LYS A 43 -22.08 -17.71 -81.97
C LYS A 43 -21.89 -19.11 -81.38
N LYS A 44 -22.10 -19.30 -80.06
CA LYS A 44 -22.08 -20.62 -79.42
C LYS A 44 -23.21 -21.54 -79.90
N ALA A 45 -24.40 -21.00 -80.15
CA ALA A 45 -25.52 -21.77 -80.72
C ALA A 45 -25.19 -22.27 -82.14
N VAL A 46 -24.43 -21.50 -82.92
CA VAL A 46 -23.92 -21.88 -84.25
C VAL A 46 -22.87 -22.98 -84.16
N GLU A 47 -21.92 -22.90 -83.23
CA GLU A 47 -20.90 -23.95 -83.02
C GLU A 47 -21.54 -25.29 -82.61
N HIS A 48 -22.65 -25.27 -81.89
CA HIS A 48 -23.38 -26.48 -81.47
C HIS A 48 -24.23 -27.13 -82.59
N LEU A 49 -24.44 -26.44 -83.72
CA LEU A 49 -25.23 -26.88 -84.88
C LEU A 49 -24.37 -27.50 -86.02
N GLN A 50 -23.04 -27.56 -85.88
CA GLN A 50 -22.08 -28.04 -86.90
C GLN A 50 -22.08 -29.57 -87.17
N LYS A 51 -23.16 -30.30 -86.91
CA LYS A 51 -23.20 -31.78 -87.08
C LYS A 51 -24.26 -32.33 -88.05
N SER A 52 -24.83 -31.53 -88.96
CA SER A 52 -25.78 -32.06 -89.96
C SER A 52 -25.75 -31.28 -91.27
N GLU A 53 -25.86 -31.99 -92.41
CA GLU A 53 -25.76 -31.51 -93.80
C GLU A 53 -26.82 -30.46 -94.24
N LEU A 54 -27.76 -30.08 -93.37
CA LEU A 54 -28.65 -28.92 -93.54
C LEU A 54 -27.95 -27.57 -93.28
N THR A 55 -26.63 -27.49 -93.51
CA THR A 55 -25.74 -26.46 -92.94
C THR A 55 -25.46 -25.27 -93.89
N GLN A 56 -25.36 -25.45 -95.20
CA GLN A 56 -24.83 -24.38 -96.08
C GLN A 56 -25.79 -23.20 -96.31
N GLN A 57 -27.10 -23.45 -96.47
CA GLN A 57 -28.10 -22.39 -96.63
C GLN A 57 -28.44 -21.69 -95.31
N LEU A 58 -28.37 -22.43 -94.20
CA LEU A 58 -28.58 -21.86 -92.87
C LEU A 58 -27.40 -20.95 -92.47
N ASN A 59 -26.16 -21.32 -92.83
CA ASN A 59 -24.97 -20.53 -92.52
C ASN A 59 -24.96 -19.18 -93.24
N THR A 60 -25.36 -19.14 -94.50
CA THR A 60 -25.48 -17.89 -95.27
C THR A 60 -26.57 -16.97 -94.72
N LEU A 61 -27.73 -17.52 -94.34
CA LEU A 61 -28.80 -16.74 -93.71
C LEU A 61 -28.38 -16.20 -92.33
N LEU A 62 -27.64 -16.99 -91.55
CA LEU A 62 -27.16 -16.58 -90.23
C LEU A 62 -26.06 -15.52 -90.31
N GLU A 63 -25.13 -15.64 -91.24
CA GLU A 63 -24.11 -14.61 -91.49
C GLU A 63 -24.75 -13.29 -91.93
N ASP A 64 -25.75 -13.34 -92.82
CA ASP A 64 -26.52 -12.14 -93.22
C ASP A 64 -27.25 -11.50 -92.04
N LYS A 65 -27.92 -12.30 -91.20
CA LYS A 65 -28.62 -11.80 -90.02
C LYS A 65 -27.69 -11.28 -88.93
N LEU A 66 -26.52 -11.91 -88.71
CA LEU A 66 -25.49 -11.40 -87.80
C LEU A 66 -24.87 -10.11 -88.31
N GLY A 67 -24.64 -9.99 -89.62
CA GLY A 67 -24.20 -8.74 -90.25
C GLY A 67 -25.22 -7.61 -90.08
N GLN A 68 -26.51 -7.91 -90.24
CA GLN A 68 -27.61 -6.96 -89.99
C GLN A 68 -27.70 -6.54 -88.52
N VAL A 69 -27.48 -7.46 -87.58
CA VAL A 69 -27.44 -7.14 -86.14
C VAL A 69 -26.25 -6.23 -85.83
N ASN A 70 -25.06 -6.51 -86.36
CA ASN A 70 -23.90 -5.64 -86.13
C ASN A 70 -24.10 -4.24 -86.72
N THR A 71 -24.67 -4.12 -87.92
CA THR A 71 -24.98 -2.81 -88.52
C THR A 71 -26.05 -2.06 -87.73
N TYR A 72 -27.11 -2.74 -87.28
CA TYR A 72 -28.11 -2.12 -86.41
C TYR A 72 -27.51 -1.65 -85.09
N THR A 73 -26.56 -2.42 -84.55
CA THR A 73 -25.90 -2.10 -83.30
C THR A 73 -24.96 -0.89 -83.45
N ASP A 74 -24.23 -0.81 -84.55
CA ASP A 74 -23.40 0.36 -84.91
C ASP A 74 -24.24 1.62 -85.09
N ASP A 75 -25.39 1.52 -85.78
CA ASP A 75 -26.28 2.67 -85.96
C ASP A 75 -26.93 3.11 -84.65
N LEU A 76 -27.30 2.17 -83.79
CA LEU A 76 -27.81 2.46 -82.45
C LEU A 76 -26.73 3.17 -81.60
N GLN A 77 -25.48 2.73 -81.66
CA GLN A 77 -24.36 3.39 -80.97
C GLN A 77 -24.15 4.82 -81.48
N LYS A 78 -24.21 5.04 -82.80
CA LYS A 78 -24.09 6.38 -83.41
C LYS A 78 -25.22 7.33 -83.02
N GLN A 79 -26.39 6.84 -82.64
CA GLN A 79 -27.52 7.68 -82.22
C GLN A 79 -27.61 7.87 -80.70
N LEU A 80 -27.28 6.84 -79.91
CA LEU A 80 -27.39 6.91 -78.46
C LEU A 80 -26.34 7.82 -77.83
N VAL A 81 -25.11 7.81 -78.34
CA VAL A 81 -24.02 8.64 -77.78
C VAL A 81 -24.35 10.14 -77.93
N PRO A 82 -24.72 10.67 -79.11
CA PRO A 82 -25.12 12.07 -79.25
C PRO A 82 -26.34 12.43 -78.41
N PHE A 83 -27.34 11.55 -78.34
CA PHE A 83 -28.55 11.79 -77.56
C PHE A 83 -28.24 11.90 -76.05
N ALA A 84 -27.39 11.02 -75.51
CA ALA A 84 -26.98 11.07 -74.11
C ALA A 84 -26.17 12.34 -73.79
N THR A 85 -25.30 12.77 -74.71
CA THR A 85 -24.54 14.02 -74.58
C THR A 85 -25.47 15.24 -74.58
N GLU A 86 -26.41 15.31 -75.51
CA GLU A 86 -27.39 16.41 -75.59
C GLU A 86 -28.29 16.46 -74.34
N LEU A 87 -28.74 15.32 -73.84
CA LEU A 87 -29.51 15.23 -72.60
C LEU A 87 -28.72 15.75 -71.39
N HIS A 88 -27.44 15.38 -71.30
CA HIS A 88 -26.55 15.82 -70.22
C HIS A 88 -26.29 17.34 -70.26
N GLU A 89 -26.04 17.88 -71.45
CA GLU A 89 -25.86 19.33 -71.65
C GLU A 89 -27.13 20.10 -71.24
N ARG A 90 -28.32 19.65 -71.66
CA ARG A 90 -29.58 20.31 -71.30
C ARG A 90 -29.88 20.25 -69.80
N LEU A 91 -29.66 19.10 -69.15
CA LEU A 91 -29.83 18.98 -67.70
C LEU A 91 -28.86 19.86 -66.92
N THR A 92 -27.64 20.01 -67.41
CA THR A 92 -26.63 20.90 -66.80
C THR A 92 -27.04 22.36 -66.93
N GLU A 93 -27.51 22.77 -68.12
CA GLU A 93 -27.99 24.13 -68.36
C GLU A 93 -29.22 24.47 -67.51
N ASP A 94 -30.20 23.57 -67.44
CA ASP A 94 -31.41 23.76 -66.64
C ASP A 94 -31.12 23.80 -65.13
N SER A 95 -30.14 23.02 -64.66
CA SER A 95 -29.67 23.06 -63.27
C SER A 95 -29.03 24.40 -62.90
N GLU A 96 -28.17 24.96 -63.77
CA GLU A 96 -27.58 26.27 -63.54
C GLU A 96 -28.63 27.40 -63.59
N LYS A 97 -29.63 27.31 -64.48
CA LYS A 97 -30.77 28.25 -64.48
C LYS A 97 -31.55 28.21 -63.16
N LEU A 98 -31.87 27.02 -62.66
CA LEU A 98 -32.60 26.86 -61.40
C LEU A 98 -31.82 27.44 -60.20
N LYS A 99 -30.49 27.23 -60.19
CA LYS A 99 -29.60 27.76 -59.16
C LYS A 99 -29.57 29.29 -59.15
N GLU A 100 -29.52 29.91 -60.33
CA GLU A 100 -29.59 31.37 -60.47
C GLU A 100 -30.96 31.92 -60.04
N GLU A 101 -32.07 31.22 -60.36
CA GLU A 101 -33.41 31.60 -59.89
C GLU A 101 -33.51 31.57 -58.35
N ILE A 102 -33.05 30.49 -57.71
CA ILE A 102 -33.04 30.38 -56.23
C ILE A 102 -32.21 31.49 -55.60
N ARG A 103 -31.03 31.78 -56.17
CA ARG A 103 -30.15 32.83 -55.66
C ARG A 103 -30.82 34.19 -55.74
N LYS A 104 -31.47 34.47 -56.88
CA LYS A 104 -32.23 35.70 -57.09
C LYS A 104 -33.40 35.83 -56.11
N GLU A 105 -34.18 34.78 -55.90
CA GLU A 105 -35.27 34.79 -54.92
C GLU A 105 -34.77 35.06 -53.50
N LEU A 106 -33.61 34.51 -53.11
CA LEU A 106 -33.02 34.74 -51.80
C LEU A 106 -32.56 36.20 -51.62
N GLU A 107 -31.96 36.79 -52.65
CA GLU A 107 -31.57 38.20 -52.65
C GLU A 107 -32.80 39.12 -52.65
N GLU A 108 -33.84 38.80 -53.40
CA GLU A 108 -35.11 39.52 -53.37
C GLU A 108 -35.79 39.45 -52.01
N LEU A 109 -35.82 38.27 -51.37
CA LEU A 109 -36.32 38.11 -50.01
C LEU A 109 -35.54 38.99 -49.03
N ARG A 110 -34.20 38.99 -49.14
CA ARG A 110 -33.33 39.84 -48.32
C ARG A 110 -33.59 41.33 -48.56
N ALA A 111 -33.78 41.75 -49.81
CA ALA A 111 -34.11 43.13 -50.17
C ALA A 111 -35.50 43.55 -49.66
N ARG A 112 -36.50 42.65 -49.73
CA ARG A 112 -37.86 42.86 -49.17
C ARG A 112 -37.85 42.92 -47.64
N LEU A 113 -36.98 42.15 -46.99
CA LEU A 113 -36.83 42.16 -45.53
C LEU A 113 -35.95 43.31 -45.04
N LEU A 114 -35.10 43.92 -45.87
CA LEU A 114 -34.23 45.04 -45.53
C LEU A 114 -34.98 46.24 -44.90
N PRO A 115 -36.10 46.75 -45.46
CA PRO A 115 -36.90 47.80 -44.83
C PRO A 115 -37.63 47.36 -43.55
N HIS A 116 -37.76 46.04 -43.34
CA HIS A 116 -38.36 45.44 -42.14
C HIS A 116 -37.32 44.79 -41.21
N ALA A 117 -36.02 45.02 -41.43
CA ALA A 117 -34.96 44.36 -40.66
C ALA A 117 -35.01 44.73 -39.17
N SER A 118 -35.42 45.97 -38.88
CA SER A 118 -35.72 46.43 -37.53
C SER A 118 -36.90 45.68 -36.91
N GLU A 119 -37.95 45.40 -37.68
CA GLU A 119 -39.13 44.65 -37.24
C GLU A 119 -38.81 43.17 -37.01
N VAL A 120 -38.04 42.53 -37.89
CA VAL A 120 -37.58 41.14 -37.72
C VAL A 120 -36.68 41.02 -36.49
N SER A 121 -35.72 41.93 -36.32
CA SER A 121 -34.87 41.98 -35.12
C SER A 121 -35.70 42.20 -33.84
N ARG A 122 -36.72 43.07 -33.91
CA ARG A 122 -37.67 43.29 -32.82
C ARG A 122 -38.47 42.04 -32.48
N GLN A 123 -38.93 41.28 -33.48
CA GLN A 123 -39.66 40.02 -33.29
C GLN A 123 -38.75 38.92 -32.71
N ILE A 124 -37.53 38.79 -33.19
CA ILE A 124 -36.53 37.86 -32.62
C ILE A 124 -36.25 38.23 -31.16
N GLY A 125 -36.03 39.50 -30.85
CA GLY A 125 -35.83 39.98 -29.49
C GLY A 125 -37.06 39.83 -28.59
N ALA A 126 -38.27 39.89 -29.14
CA ALA A 126 -39.51 39.60 -28.42
C ALA A 126 -39.63 38.09 -28.12
N ASN A 127 -39.37 37.23 -29.11
CA ASN A 127 -39.38 35.78 -28.96
C ASN A 127 -38.32 35.29 -27.98
N ALA A 128 -37.11 35.87 -28.00
CA ALA A 128 -36.06 35.56 -27.04
C ALA A 128 -36.47 35.92 -25.59
N ARG A 129 -37.08 37.09 -25.39
CA ARG A 129 -37.62 37.49 -24.08
C ARG A 129 -38.77 36.60 -23.61
N GLN A 130 -39.67 36.22 -24.51
CA GLN A 130 -40.76 35.30 -24.20
C GLN A 130 -40.24 33.89 -23.85
N LEU A 131 -39.22 33.41 -24.57
CA LEU A 131 -38.54 32.15 -24.25
C LEU A 131 -37.87 32.22 -22.88
N GLN A 132 -37.18 33.33 -22.58
CA GLN A 132 -36.56 33.56 -21.28
C GLN A 132 -37.60 33.54 -20.15
N GLN A 133 -38.71 34.27 -20.30
CA GLN A 133 -39.83 34.26 -19.34
C GLN A 133 -40.46 32.87 -19.17
N ARG A 134 -40.53 32.07 -20.24
CA ARG A 134 -41.05 30.69 -20.17
C ARG A 134 -40.08 29.75 -19.48
N LEU A 135 -38.77 29.95 -19.59
CA LEU A 135 -37.73 29.11 -18.99
C LEU A 135 -37.41 29.46 -17.53
N GLU A 136 -37.57 30.73 -17.16
CA GLU A 136 -37.32 31.25 -15.81
C GLU A 136 -37.97 30.41 -14.68
N PRO A 137 -39.26 30.04 -14.73
CA PRO A 137 -39.86 29.20 -13.68
C PRO A 137 -39.26 27.79 -13.62
N TYR A 138 -38.86 27.19 -14.74
CA TYR A 138 -38.21 25.88 -14.75
C TYR A 138 -36.80 25.94 -14.15
N ALA A 139 -36.07 27.02 -14.39
CA ALA A 139 -34.74 27.22 -13.80
C ALA A 139 -34.83 27.40 -12.28
N GLU A 140 -35.80 28.17 -11.80
CA GLU A 140 -36.06 28.34 -10.36
C GLU A 140 -36.54 27.04 -9.72
N GLU A 141 -37.43 26.28 -10.37
CA GLU A 141 -37.89 24.99 -9.89
C GLU A 141 -36.75 23.96 -9.81
N LEU A 142 -35.91 23.88 -10.83
CA LEU A 142 -34.73 23.01 -10.83
C LEU A 142 -33.77 23.38 -9.69
N ARG A 143 -33.52 24.68 -9.48
CA ARG A 143 -32.69 25.15 -8.38
C ARG A 143 -33.29 24.79 -7.02
N ALA A 144 -34.59 24.95 -6.86
CA ALA A 144 -35.31 24.57 -5.64
C ALA A 144 -35.23 23.05 -5.38
N GLN A 145 -35.43 22.23 -6.42
CA GLN A 145 -35.32 20.78 -6.32
C GLN A 145 -33.90 20.33 -5.95
N VAL A 146 -32.87 20.88 -6.59
CA VAL A 146 -31.47 20.57 -6.26
C VAL A 146 -31.14 20.94 -4.81
N ASN A 147 -31.59 22.11 -4.34
CA ASN A 147 -31.41 22.52 -2.95
C ASN A 147 -32.13 21.58 -1.98
N ALA A 148 -33.38 21.21 -2.27
CA ALA A 148 -34.16 20.29 -1.46
C ALA A 148 -33.53 18.89 -1.39
N GLN A 149 -33.08 18.35 -2.52
CA GLN A 149 -32.38 17.06 -2.59
C GLN A 149 -31.06 17.09 -1.84
N THR A 150 -30.28 18.17 -1.95
CA THR A 150 -29.03 18.35 -1.20
C THR A 150 -29.29 18.39 0.30
N GLN A 151 -30.31 19.13 0.75
CA GLN A 151 -30.71 19.14 2.17
C GLN A 151 -31.21 17.78 2.66
N GLN A 152 -31.96 17.05 1.83
CA GLN A 152 -32.42 15.71 2.15
C GLN A 152 -31.24 14.74 2.28
N LEU A 153 -30.30 14.76 1.34
CA LEU A 153 -29.09 13.96 1.38
C LEU A 153 -28.27 14.27 2.63
N GLN A 154 -28.11 15.55 2.96
CA GLN A 154 -27.42 15.96 4.19
C GLN A 154 -28.12 15.41 5.44
N ARG A 155 -29.45 15.55 5.54
CA ARG A 155 -30.24 14.99 6.66
C ARG A 155 -30.13 13.48 6.75
N GLN A 156 -29.99 12.79 5.62
CA GLN A 156 -29.81 11.34 5.59
C GLN A 156 -28.39 10.93 6.00
N LEU A 157 -27.36 11.65 5.57
CA LEU A 157 -25.95 11.31 5.84
C LEU A 157 -25.47 11.71 7.24
N THR A 158 -25.99 12.81 7.81
CA THR A 158 -25.57 13.30 9.14
C THR A 158 -25.69 12.23 10.25
N PRO A 159 -26.80 11.48 10.38
CA PRO A 159 -26.91 10.42 11.38
C PRO A 159 -25.87 9.30 11.22
N TYR A 160 -25.44 8.98 9.99
CA TYR A 160 -24.40 7.97 9.77
C TYR A 160 -23.03 8.45 10.25
N ALA A 161 -22.69 9.71 9.96
CA ALA A 161 -21.45 10.31 10.47
C ALA A 161 -21.43 10.36 12.01
N GLN A 162 -22.55 10.78 12.63
CA GLN A 162 -22.71 10.80 14.08
C GLN A 162 -22.62 9.40 14.70
N ARG A 163 -23.25 8.40 14.07
CA ARG A 163 -23.17 7.00 14.52
C ARG A 163 -21.74 6.46 14.40
N MET A 164 -21.03 6.79 13.33
CA MET A 164 -19.64 6.37 13.14
C MET A 164 -18.73 7.02 14.17
N GLU A 165 -18.92 8.30 14.48
CA GLU A 165 -18.21 8.98 15.57
C GLU A 165 -18.50 8.33 16.93
N ALA A 166 -19.76 8.03 17.23
CA ALA A 166 -20.14 7.38 18.48
C ALA A 166 -19.52 5.99 18.63
N VAL A 167 -19.50 5.17 17.56
CA VAL A 167 -18.86 3.86 17.54
C VAL A 167 -17.34 3.99 17.72
N LEU A 168 -16.70 4.96 17.06
CA LEU A 168 -15.26 5.20 17.23
C LEU A 168 -14.91 5.59 18.67
N ARG A 169 -15.69 6.47 19.30
CA ARG A 169 -15.52 6.83 20.71
C ARG A 169 -15.71 5.62 21.62
N GLN A 170 -16.78 4.86 21.45
CA GLN A 170 -17.04 3.65 22.23
C GLN A 170 -15.92 2.61 22.07
N ASN A 171 -15.38 2.44 20.86
CA ASN A 171 -14.27 1.53 20.63
C ASN A 171 -12.98 2.00 21.33
N MET A 172 -12.72 3.31 21.38
CA MET A 172 -11.58 3.85 22.13
C MET A 172 -11.76 3.67 23.63
N ASP A 173 -12.96 3.92 24.17
CA ASP A 173 -13.26 3.69 25.59
C ASP A 173 -13.09 2.20 25.95
N ASN A 174 -13.58 1.29 25.10
CA ASN A 174 -13.42 -0.16 25.28
C ASN A 174 -11.97 -0.61 25.19
N LEU A 175 -11.19 -0.05 24.25
CA LEU A 175 -9.76 -0.32 24.11
C LEU A 175 -9.00 0.11 25.37
N GLN A 176 -9.29 1.32 25.86
CA GLN A 176 -8.70 1.84 27.10
C GLN A 176 -9.06 0.96 28.30
N ALA A 177 -10.34 0.59 28.46
CA ALA A 177 -10.80 -0.28 29.54
C ALA A 177 -10.15 -1.69 29.48
N SER A 178 -9.90 -2.20 28.26
CA SER A 178 -9.27 -3.51 28.08
C SER A 178 -7.77 -3.49 28.35
N LEU A 179 -7.07 -2.41 27.98
CA LEU A 179 -5.61 -2.34 28.07
C LEU A 179 -5.09 -1.74 29.37
N ALA A 180 -5.88 -0.91 30.07
CA ALA A 180 -5.46 -0.28 31.33
C ALA A 180 -5.03 -1.32 32.39
N PRO A 181 -5.75 -2.44 32.62
CA PRO A 181 -5.32 -3.45 33.58
C PRO A 181 -3.95 -4.05 33.27
N TYR A 182 -3.63 -4.26 31.98
CA TYR A 182 -2.33 -4.79 31.57
C TYR A 182 -1.20 -3.78 31.77
N ALA A 183 -1.46 -2.48 31.55
CA ALA A 183 -0.48 -1.44 31.83
C ALA A 183 -0.18 -1.32 33.34
N ASP A 184 -1.23 -1.42 34.17
CA ASP A 184 -1.08 -1.42 35.64
C ASP A 184 -0.36 -2.69 36.12
N GLU A 185 -0.70 -3.87 35.57
CA GLU A 185 -0.01 -5.14 35.86
C GLU A 185 1.46 -5.09 35.47
N LEU A 186 1.80 -4.52 34.31
CA LEU A 186 3.18 -4.33 33.88
C LEU A 186 3.97 -3.47 34.87
N LYS A 187 3.39 -2.34 35.31
CA LYS A 187 4.03 -1.47 36.30
C LYS A 187 4.24 -2.20 37.63
N ALA A 188 3.23 -2.93 38.11
CA ALA A 188 3.33 -3.72 39.33
C ALA A 188 4.39 -4.82 39.23
N LYS A 189 4.48 -5.52 38.09
CA LYS A 189 5.50 -6.55 37.84
C LYS A 189 6.91 -5.98 37.78
N ILE A 190 7.11 -4.80 37.18
CA ILE A 190 8.40 -4.11 37.19
C ILE A 190 8.83 -3.81 38.63
N ASP A 191 7.93 -3.20 39.42
CA ASP A 191 8.22 -2.88 40.82
C ASP A 191 8.51 -4.14 41.64
N GLN A 192 7.68 -5.18 41.50
CA GLN A 192 7.87 -6.46 42.19
C GLN A 192 9.20 -7.12 41.80
N ASN A 193 9.50 -7.24 40.50
CA ASN A 193 10.71 -7.91 40.03
C ASN A 193 11.98 -7.17 40.49
N VAL A 194 11.98 -5.84 40.54
CA VAL A 194 13.13 -5.08 41.05
C VAL A 194 13.28 -5.23 42.57
N GLU A 195 12.18 -5.25 43.32
CA GLU A 195 12.25 -5.52 44.77
C GLU A 195 12.68 -6.96 45.07
N GLU A 196 12.20 -7.94 44.31
CA GLU A 196 12.66 -9.33 44.41
C GLU A 196 14.16 -9.46 44.10
N LEU A 197 14.62 -8.76 43.05
CA LEU A 197 16.04 -8.65 42.73
C LEU A 197 16.81 -8.08 43.94
N LYS A 198 16.42 -6.94 44.50
CA LYS A 198 17.07 -6.36 45.69
C LYS A 198 17.06 -7.28 46.92
N ALA A 199 15.93 -7.94 47.17
CA ALA A 199 15.74 -8.87 48.28
C ALA A 199 16.65 -10.09 48.16
N ARG A 200 16.94 -10.55 46.93
CA ARG A 200 17.89 -11.62 46.65
C ARG A 200 19.34 -11.17 46.79
N LEU A 201 19.67 -9.96 46.32
CA LEU A 201 21.04 -9.44 46.32
C LEU A 201 21.54 -9.09 47.72
N THR A 202 20.63 -8.71 48.62
CA THR A 202 20.95 -8.25 49.98
C THR A 202 21.58 -9.35 50.87
N PRO A 203 20.99 -10.56 51.00
CA PRO A 203 21.55 -11.66 51.77
C PRO A 203 22.96 -12.08 51.34
N TYR A 204 23.30 -12.01 50.06
CA TYR A 204 24.63 -12.43 49.57
C TYR A 204 25.78 -11.62 50.17
N ALA A 205 25.59 -10.31 50.38
CA ALA A 205 26.59 -9.48 51.02
C ALA A 205 26.80 -9.89 52.48
N ASP A 206 25.74 -10.29 53.16
CA ASP A 206 25.78 -10.74 54.55
C ASP A 206 26.41 -12.15 54.65
N GLU A 207 26.09 -13.04 53.71
CA GLU A 207 26.78 -14.34 53.57
C GLU A 207 28.27 -14.18 53.27
N LEU A 208 28.65 -13.22 52.42
CA LEU A 208 30.03 -12.93 52.09
C LEU A 208 30.81 -12.42 53.30
N LYS A 209 30.20 -11.55 54.13
CA LYS A 209 30.81 -11.13 55.41
C LYS A 209 31.00 -12.31 56.36
N ALA A 210 30.00 -13.18 56.48
CA ALA A 210 30.09 -14.37 57.32
C ALA A 210 31.20 -15.31 56.83
N LYS A 211 31.38 -15.45 55.51
CA LYS A 211 32.49 -16.21 54.93
C LYS A 211 33.85 -15.57 55.16
N ILE A 212 33.95 -14.25 55.07
CA ILE A 212 35.17 -13.51 55.45
C ILE A 212 35.52 -13.80 56.92
N ASP A 213 34.55 -13.73 57.83
CA ASP A 213 34.78 -14.04 59.25
C ASP A 213 35.27 -15.46 59.48
N GLN A 214 34.62 -16.44 58.84
CA GLN A 214 35.01 -17.84 58.92
C GLN A 214 36.45 -18.05 58.42
N ASN A 215 36.77 -17.56 57.22
CA ASN A 215 38.06 -17.81 56.61
C ASN A 215 39.20 -17.07 57.32
N VAL A 216 38.95 -15.87 57.85
CA VAL A 216 39.95 -15.14 58.66
C VAL A 216 40.18 -15.83 60.01
N GLU A 217 39.14 -16.37 60.64
CA GLU A 217 39.26 -17.13 61.88
C GLU A 217 40.00 -18.46 61.68
N GLU A 218 39.75 -19.16 60.56
CA GLU A 218 40.52 -20.34 60.16
C GLU A 218 42.00 -20.00 59.94
N LEU A 219 42.27 -18.90 59.20
CA LEU A 219 43.62 -18.40 59.01
C LEU A 219 44.29 -18.05 60.34
N ARG A 220 43.57 -17.42 61.28
CA ARG A 220 44.07 -17.13 62.63
C ARG A 220 44.50 -18.39 63.38
N ARG A 221 43.68 -19.44 63.35
CA ARG A 221 43.97 -20.72 64.00
C ARG A 221 45.17 -21.42 63.38
N SER A 222 45.26 -21.42 62.05
CA SER A 222 46.40 -21.99 61.34
C SER A 222 47.71 -21.25 61.63
N LEU A 223 47.64 -19.94 61.86
CA LEU A 223 48.82 -19.12 62.14
C LEU A 223 49.23 -19.09 63.61
N ALA A 224 48.34 -19.44 64.54
CA ALA A 224 48.61 -19.40 65.98
C ALA A 224 49.87 -20.19 66.42
N PRO A 225 50.17 -21.39 65.89
CA PRO A 225 51.37 -22.14 66.27
C PRO A 225 52.70 -21.48 65.86
N TYR A 226 52.67 -20.63 64.83
CA TYR A 226 53.87 -20.02 64.23
C TYR A 226 54.15 -18.60 64.75
N ALA A 227 53.22 -18.04 65.54
CA ALA A 227 53.21 -16.65 65.92
C ALA A 227 53.24 -16.43 67.44
N GLN A 228 53.74 -17.37 68.24
CA GLN A 228 53.71 -17.29 69.71
C GLN A 228 54.30 -15.98 70.28
N ASP A 229 55.35 -15.43 69.64
CA ASP A 229 56.00 -14.17 70.04
C ASP A 229 55.43 -12.91 69.33
N VAL A 230 54.54 -13.08 68.34
CA VAL A 230 53.97 -12.00 67.50
C VAL A 230 52.43 -12.03 67.38
N GLN A 231 51.78 -12.83 68.22
CA GLN A 231 50.34 -13.12 68.18
C GLN A 231 49.46 -11.87 68.22
N GLY A 232 49.85 -10.85 69.00
CA GLY A 232 49.12 -9.59 69.08
C GLY A 232 49.16 -8.77 67.78
N LYS A 233 50.34 -8.71 67.13
CA LYS A 233 50.48 -8.03 65.83
C LYS A 233 49.71 -8.77 64.75
N LEU A 234 49.84 -10.10 64.70
CA LEU A 234 49.12 -10.93 63.73
C LEU A 234 47.60 -10.80 63.87
N SER A 235 47.08 -10.87 65.10
CA SER A 235 45.64 -10.73 65.35
C SER A 235 45.12 -9.37 64.84
N HIS A 236 45.87 -8.30 65.09
CA HIS A 236 45.53 -6.97 64.59
C HIS A 236 45.54 -6.88 63.05
N GLN A 237 46.49 -7.56 62.38
CA GLN A 237 46.53 -7.61 60.91
C GLN A 237 45.35 -8.39 60.32
N LEU A 238 44.98 -9.51 60.93
CA LEU A 238 43.84 -10.33 60.51
C LEU A 238 42.51 -9.61 60.72
N GLU A 239 42.35 -8.91 61.84
CA GLU A 239 41.20 -8.03 62.09
C GLU A 239 41.12 -6.90 61.06
N GLY A 240 42.27 -6.28 60.72
CA GLY A 240 42.37 -5.28 59.67
C GLY A 240 41.97 -5.82 58.30
N LEU A 241 42.43 -7.03 57.95
CA LEU A 241 42.06 -7.71 56.70
C LEU A 241 40.55 -7.97 56.65
N ALA A 242 39.98 -8.57 57.71
CA ALA A 242 38.55 -8.84 57.81
C ALA A 242 37.74 -7.56 57.67
N PHE A 243 38.14 -6.49 58.35
CA PHE A 243 37.49 -5.19 58.26
C PHE A 243 37.51 -4.64 56.83
N GLN A 244 38.65 -4.67 56.15
CA GLN A 244 38.76 -4.17 54.78
C GLN A 244 37.94 -5.02 53.80
N MET A 245 37.98 -6.34 53.90
CA MET A 245 37.18 -7.24 53.05
C MET A 245 35.67 -7.06 53.28
N LYS A 246 35.23 -6.95 54.54
CA LYS A 246 33.81 -6.67 54.86
C LYS A 246 33.36 -5.32 54.30
N LYS A 247 34.22 -4.30 54.38
CA LYS A 247 33.95 -2.99 53.77
C LYS A 247 33.77 -3.10 52.25
N GLN A 248 34.56 -3.93 51.57
CA GLN A 248 34.38 -4.18 50.13
C GLN A 248 33.07 -4.90 49.83
N ALA A 249 32.66 -5.87 50.67
CA ALA A 249 31.38 -6.56 50.54
C ALA A 249 30.18 -5.60 50.72
N GLU A 250 30.28 -4.65 51.65
CA GLU A 250 29.27 -3.59 51.81
C GLU A 250 29.23 -2.62 50.63
N GLN A 251 30.40 -2.24 50.10
CA GLN A 251 30.47 -1.38 48.91
C GLN A 251 29.87 -2.07 47.69
N LEU A 252 30.09 -3.39 47.54
CA LEU A 252 29.46 -4.20 46.51
C LEU A 252 27.93 -4.18 46.66
N ARG A 253 27.42 -4.44 47.86
CA ARG A 253 25.98 -4.38 48.20
C ARG A 253 25.37 -3.03 47.84
N ALA A 254 26.01 -1.94 48.27
CA ALA A 254 25.51 -0.59 48.06
C ALA A 254 25.47 -0.23 46.57
N LYS A 255 26.52 -0.56 45.81
CA LYS A 255 26.57 -0.32 44.35
C LYS A 255 25.49 -1.10 43.61
N ILE A 256 25.35 -2.38 43.92
CA ILE A 256 24.32 -3.24 43.32
C ILE A 256 22.91 -2.71 43.63
N SER A 257 22.64 -2.37 44.90
CA SER A 257 21.34 -1.85 45.33
C SER A 257 21.00 -0.53 44.63
N ALA A 258 21.96 0.39 44.54
CA ALA A 258 21.77 1.66 43.84
C ALA A 258 21.48 1.46 42.34
N ARG A 259 22.12 0.48 41.69
CA ARG A 259 21.84 0.17 40.28
C ARG A 259 20.49 -0.51 40.08
N ALA A 260 20.02 -1.29 41.04
CA ALA A 260 18.68 -1.85 40.99
C ALA A 260 17.61 -0.74 41.09
N GLU A 261 17.81 0.26 41.96
CA GLU A 261 16.92 1.44 42.00
C GLU A 261 16.96 2.24 40.71
N GLU A 262 18.13 2.50 40.15
CA GLU A 262 18.24 3.20 38.87
C GLU A 262 17.55 2.42 37.74
N LEU A 263 17.60 1.09 37.76
CA LEU A 263 16.85 0.25 36.82
C LEU A 263 15.34 0.47 37.00
N ARG A 264 14.83 0.50 38.23
CA ARG A 264 13.42 0.82 38.52
C ARG A 264 13.01 2.17 37.94
N GLU A 265 13.79 3.21 38.21
CA GLU A 265 13.55 4.57 37.73
C GLU A 265 13.55 4.67 36.20
N LYS A 266 14.31 3.81 35.51
CA LYS A 266 14.34 3.76 34.04
C LYS A 266 13.26 2.89 33.42
N LEU A 267 12.81 1.85 34.12
CA LEU A 267 11.74 0.96 33.66
C LEU A 267 10.34 1.57 33.89
N ALA A 268 10.14 2.32 34.97
CA ALA A 268 8.84 2.93 35.29
C ALA A 268 8.29 3.82 34.16
N PRO A 269 9.08 4.74 33.54
CA PRO A 269 8.61 5.55 32.41
C PRO A 269 8.22 4.72 31.18
N VAL A 270 8.79 3.53 30.99
CA VAL A 270 8.46 2.64 29.87
C VAL A 270 7.04 2.09 30.03
N ALA A 271 6.67 1.67 31.24
CA ALA A 271 5.29 1.25 31.55
C ALA A 271 4.31 2.43 31.54
N GLU A 272 4.73 3.59 32.08
CA GLU A 272 3.90 4.79 32.08
C GLU A 272 3.63 5.34 30.68
N SER A 273 4.56 5.18 29.74
CA SER A 273 4.34 5.53 28.32
C SER A 273 3.16 4.76 27.72
N VAL A 274 2.99 3.48 28.07
CA VAL A 274 1.85 2.68 27.59
C VAL A 274 0.56 3.24 28.19
N SER A 275 0.52 3.43 29.51
CA SER A 275 -0.66 3.95 30.22
C SER A 275 -1.05 5.37 29.79
N GLY A 276 -0.07 6.25 29.56
CA GLY A 276 -0.29 7.61 29.07
C GLY A 276 -0.89 7.64 27.68
N ASN A 277 -0.38 6.80 26.77
CA ASN A 277 -0.83 6.77 25.38
C ASN A 277 -2.18 6.06 25.20
N LEU A 278 -2.65 5.28 26.19
CA LEU A 278 -4.02 4.77 26.22
C LEU A 278 -5.07 5.90 26.27
N LYS A 279 -4.73 7.05 26.86
CA LYS A 279 -5.60 8.23 26.92
C LYS A 279 -5.37 9.19 25.73
N GLY A 280 -4.33 8.93 24.94
CA GLY A 280 -3.89 9.73 23.82
C GLY A 280 -4.45 9.21 22.50
N ASN A 281 -3.60 9.16 21.48
CA ASN A 281 -4.00 8.65 20.16
C ASN A 281 -3.55 7.18 19.94
N ALA A 282 -4.27 6.48 19.06
CA ALA A 282 -4.02 5.07 18.78
C ALA A 282 -2.65 4.80 18.13
N GLN A 283 -2.08 5.77 17.42
CA GLN A 283 -0.80 5.61 16.74
C GLN A 283 0.38 5.65 17.73
N GLU A 284 0.34 6.57 18.71
CA GLU A 284 1.30 6.63 19.82
C GLU A 284 1.24 5.38 20.69
N LEU A 285 0.03 4.88 20.96
CA LEU A 285 -0.16 3.61 21.64
C LEU A 285 0.45 2.45 20.86
N GLN A 286 0.19 2.37 19.55
CA GLN A 286 0.76 1.35 18.68
C GLN A 286 2.30 1.38 18.70
N THR A 287 2.91 2.56 18.56
CA THR A 287 4.36 2.73 18.63
C THR A 287 4.91 2.30 19.99
N SER A 288 4.23 2.68 21.08
CA SER A 288 4.67 2.34 22.45
C SER A 288 4.64 0.85 22.70
N LEU A 289 3.59 0.16 22.24
CA LEU A 289 3.47 -1.30 22.36
C LEU A 289 4.50 -2.02 21.48
N ALA A 290 4.73 -1.53 20.25
CA ALA A 290 5.71 -2.11 19.34
C ALA A 290 7.15 -2.02 19.87
N GLU A 291 7.49 -0.92 20.55
CA GLU A 291 8.82 -0.67 21.10
C GLU A 291 8.99 -1.17 22.54
N LEU A 292 7.91 -1.59 23.21
CA LEU A 292 7.90 -1.93 24.63
C LEU A 292 8.98 -2.95 25.00
N SER A 293 8.97 -4.11 24.34
CA SER A 293 9.95 -5.19 24.60
C SER A 293 11.37 -4.69 24.41
N SER A 294 11.65 -4.03 23.28
CA SER A 294 12.99 -3.53 22.96
C SER A 294 13.50 -2.53 23.99
N ARG A 295 12.62 -1.63 24.48
CA ARG A 295 12.99 -0.65 25.51
C ARG A 295 13.25 -1.32 26.85
N LEU A 296 12.43 -2.28 27.27
CA LEU A 296 12.65 -3.07 28.49
C LEU A 296 13.97 -3.83 28.42
N ASP A 297 14.18 -4.59 27.33
CA ASP A 297 15.40 -5.36 27.08
C ASP A 297 16.64 -4.46 27.14
N GLN A 298 16.57 -3.28 26.51
CA GLN A 298 17.68 -2.34 26.52
C GLN A 298 18.06 -1.86 27.93
N GLN A 299 17.07 -1.58 28.81
CA GLN A 299 17.37 -1.13 30.17
C GLN A 299 17.95 -2.25 31.02
N VAL A 300 17.42 -3.47 30.89
CA VAL A 300 17.95 -4.63 31.61
C VAL A 300 19.36 -4.98 31.13
N GLU A 301 19.62 -4.89 29.83
CA GLU A 301 20.95 -5.09 29.27
C GLU A 301 21.98 -4.06 29.76
N LYS A 302 21.57 -2.79 29.89
CA LYS A 302 22.43 -1.74 30.49
C LYS A 302 22.73 -2.04 31.95
N PHE A 303 21.74 -2.50 32.72
CA PHE A 303 21.93 -2.93 34.10
C PHE A 303 22.93 -4.09 34.16
N ARG A 304 22.73 -5.13 33.35
CA ARG A 304 23.62 -6.30 33.24
C ARG A 304 25.07 -5.91 32.95
N HIS A 305 25.28 -5.04 31.96
CA HIS A 305 26.61 -4.59 31.58
C HIS A 305 27.29 -3.77 32.69
N THR A 306 26.50 -3.06 33.51
CA THR A 306 27.01 -2.23 34.61
C THR A 306 27.33 -3.05 35.86
N VAL A 307 26.51 -4.06 36.17
CA VAL A 307 26.66 -4.90 37.37
C VAL A 307 27.67 -6.02 37.17
N GLY A 308 27.78 -6.59 35.96
CA GLY A 308 28.69 -7.69 35.66
C GLY A 308 30.14 -7.49 36.14
N PRO A 309 30.78 -6.34 35.90
CA PRO A 309 32.15 -6.07 36.34
C PRO A 309 32.34 -5.94 37.86
N TYR A 310 31.27 -5.83 38.66
CA TYR A 310 31.39 -5.65 40.10
C TYR A 310 32.00 -6.88 40.80
N GLY A 311 31.68 -8.09 40.32
CA GLY A 311 32.28 -9.32 40.84
C GLY A 311 33.78 -9.40 40.56
N GLU A 312 34.19 -9.07 39.34
CA GLU A 312 35.62 -9.01 38.98
C GLU A 312 36.37 -7.95 39.79
N THR A 313 35.75 -6.79 40.00
CA THR A 313 36.33 -5.70 40.81
C THR A 313 36.52 -6.13 42.26
N PHE A 314 35.52 -6.81 42.84
CA PHE A 314 35.64 -7.37 44.19
C PHE A 314 36.72 -8.45 44.25
N ASN A 315 36.75 -9.38 43.30
CA ASN A 315 37.76 -10.43 43.23
C ASN A 315 39.18 -9.84 43.18
N LYS A 316 39.41 -8.81 42.34
CA LYS A 316 40.69 -8.10 42.30
C LYS A 316 41.05 -7.46 43.64
N ALA A 317 40.07 -6.87 44.34
CA ALA A 317 40.30 -6.31 45.66
C ALA A 317 40.68 -7.39 46.69
N VAL A 318 40.01 -8.55 46.68
CA VAL A 318 40.38 -9.68 47.56
C VAL A 318 41.81 -10.14 47.31
N VAL A 319 42.21 -10.33 46.05
CA VAL A 319 43.60 -10.70 45.68
C VAL A 319 44.60 -9.69 46.23
N GLN A 320 44.34 -8.40 46.03
CA GLN A 320 45.22 -7.33 46.53
C GLN A 320 45.36 -7.34 48.05
N GLN A 321 44.27 -7.60 48.77
CA GLN A 321 44.26 -7.66 50.23
C GLN A 321 45.02 -8.87 50.78
N VAL A 322 44.82 -10.04 50.18
CA VAL A 322 45.55 -11.26 50.54
C VAL A 322 47.05 -11.11 50.25
N GLU A 323 47.41 -10.54 49.10
CA GLU A 323 48.80 -10.31 48.72
C GLU A 323 49.50 -9.28 49.62
N ALA A 324 48.80 -8.21 50.02
CA ALA A 324 49.32 -7.25 50.99
C ALA A 324 49.59 -7.92 52.36
N LEU A 325 48.72 -8.83 52.80
CA LEU A 325 48.98 -9.61 54.00
C LEU A 325 50.18 -10.54 53.82
N ARG A 326 50.28 -11.25 52.68
CA ARG A 326 51.41 -12.13 52.35
C ARG A 326 52.74 -11.38 52.43
N GLN A 327 52.82 -10.18 51.84
CA GLN A 327 54.02 -9.33 51.91
C GLN A 327 54.38 -8.91 53.32
N THR A 328 53.37 -8.69 54.18
CA THR A 328 53.64 -8.28 55.57
C THR A 328 54.07 -9.44 56.46
N LEU A 329 53.62 -10.66 56.17
CA LEU A 329 54.03 -11.87 56.89
C LEU A 329 55.44 -12.35 56.50
N GLY A 330 55.94 -11.99 55.30
CA GLY A 330 57.32 -12.24 54.89
C GLY A 330 57.69 -13.74 54.83
N PRO A 331 58.95 -14.14 55.11
CA PRO A 331 59.41 -15.53 54.97
C PRO A 331 58.75 -16.55 55.92
N LEU A 332 57.99 -16.09 56.92
CA LEU A 332 57.17 -16.93 57.80
C LEU A 332 56.03 -17.63 57.03
N ALA A 333 55.83 -17.29 55.75
CA ALA A 333 54.67 -17.67 54.97
C ALA A 333 54.67 -19.10 54.39
N GLY A 334 55.73 -19.91 54.54
CA GLY A 334 55.83 -21.22 53.85
C GLY A 334 54.59 -22.12 54.00
N ASP A 335 54.15 -22.37 55.23
CA ASP A 335 52.92 -23.14 55.53
C ASP A 335 51.64 -22.28 55.46
N VAL A 336 51.78 -20.96 55.57
CA VAL A 336 50.68 -19.97 55.57
C VAL A 336 50.13 -19.73 54.16
N ASP A 337 50.98 -19.92 53.16
CA ASP A 337 50.70 -19.65 51.75
C ASP A 337 49.50 -20.45 51.25
N HIS A 338 49.40 -21.70 51.69
CA HIS A 338 48.27 -22.57 51.37
C HIS A 338 46.96 -22.05 51.96
N HIS A 339 46.98 -21.49 53.17
CA HIS A 339 45.80 -20.94 53.83
C HIS A 339 45.36 -19.60 53.24
N LEU A 340 46.32 -18.73 52.88
CA LEU A 340 46.04 -17.49 52.16
C LEU A 340 45.45 -17.75 50.78
N SER A 341 46.03 -18.70 50.04
CA SER A 341 45.51 -19.14 48.75
C SER A 341 44.11 -19.75 48.85
N PHE A 342 43.83 -20.49 49.94
CA PHE A 342 42.50 -21.03 50.21
C PHE A 342 41.47 -19.92 50.48
N LEU A 343 41.79 -18.96 51.37
CA LEU A 343 40.96 -17.79 51.67
C LEU A 343 40.61 -17.03 50.39
N GLU A 344 41.61 -16.73 49.55
CA GLU A 344 41.42 -16.03 48.29
C GLU A 344 40.46 -16.80 47.38
N ARG A 345 40.72 -18.11 47.19
CA ARG A 345 39.92 -18.96 46.31
C ARG A 345 38.47 -19.07 46.79
N ASP A 346 38.24 -19.37 48.06
CA ASP A 346 36.90 -19.58 48.61
C ASP A 346 36.03 -18.32 48.48
N LEU A 347 36.59 -17.15 48.77
CA LEU A 347 35.88 -15.87 48.60
C LEU A 347 35.58 -15.57 47.12
N ARG A 348 36.54 -15.82 46.23
CA ARG A 348 36.34 -15.63 44.78
C ARG A 348 35.29 -16.58 44.23
N ASP A 349 35.31 -17.85 44.64
CA ASP A 349 34.33 -18.85 44.23
C ASP A 349 32.93 -18.48 44.69
N LYS A 350 32.78 -17.98 45.92
CA LYS A 350 31.50 -17.50 46.45
C LYS A 350 30.94 -16.32 45.64
N VAL A 351 31.78 -15.36 45.28
CA VAL A 351 31.37 -14.21 44.44
C VAL A 351 31.07 -14.63 43.02
N ASN A 352 31.87 -15.51 42.42
CA ASN A 352 31.60 -16.04 41.09
C ASN A 352 30.28 -16.81 41.04
N ALA A 353 29.99 -17.65 42.05
CA ALA A 353 28.73 -18.36 42.17
C ALA A 353 27.54 -17.39 42.20
N PHE A 354 27.64 -16.30 42.98
CA PHE A 354 26.61 -15.26 43.02
C PHE A 354 26.35 -14.61 41.65
N PHE A 355 27.41 -14.18 40.94
CA PHE A 355 27.24 -13.55 39.62
C PHE A 355 26.79 -14.54 38.54
N SER A 356 27.07 -15.83 38.69
CA SER A 356 26.50 -16.89 37.84
C SER A 356 25.01 -17.07 38.10
N THR A 357 24.58 -17.13 39.37
CA THR A 357 23.15 -17.23 39.73
C THR A 357 22.36 -16.01 39.28
N LEU A 358 22.95 -14.81 39.36
CA LEU A 358 22.33 -13.57 38.90
C LEU A 358 22.05 -13.62 37.39
N LYS A 359 23.00 -14.11 36.59
CA LYS A 359 22.84 -14.29 35.15
C LYS A 359 21.75 -15.32 34.79
N GLU A 360 21.66 -16.41 35.54
CA GLU A 360 20.65 -17.46 35.29
C GLU A 360 19.23 -17.03 35.68
N GLU A 361 19.08 -16.33 36.81
CA GLU A 361 17.76 -15.89 37.29
C GLU A 361 17.19 -14.72 36.48
N GLU A 362 18.03 -13.82 35.96
CA GLU A 362 17.61 -12.76 35.02
C GLU A 362 16.99 -13.34 33.73
N ILE A 363 17.57 -14.42 33.19
CA ILE A 363 17.05 -15.13 32.02
C ILE A 363 15.66 -15.73 32.30
N GLN A 364 15.42 -16.19 33.52
CA GLN A 364 14.11 -16.74 33.92
C GLN A 364 13.07 -15.66 34.21
N ALA A 365 13.45 -14.55 34.85
CA ALA A 365 12.55 -13.44 35.15
C ALA A 365 12.04 -12.75 33.86
N LEU A 366 12.91 -12.62 32.84
CA LEU A 366 12.56 -12.05 31.53
C LEU A 366 11.97 -13.09 30.56
N GLY A 367 12.35 -14.36 30.66
CA GLY A 367 11.80 -15.44 29.83
C GLY A 367 10.35 -15.80 30.18
N ARG A 368 9.96 -15.68 31.46
CA ARG A 368 8.59 -15.94 31.90
C ARG A 368 7.58 -14.90 31.41
N THR A 369 7.99 -13.65 31.21
CA THR A 369 7.16 -12.62 30.59
C THR A 369 6.80 -12.94 29.14
N ALA A 370 7.64 -13.70 28.41
CA ALA A 370 7.36 -14.10 27.02
C ALA A 370 6.58 -15.43 26.89
N GLN A 371 6.71 -16.37 27.84
CA GLN A 371 6.08 -17.70 27.74
C GLN A 371 4.71 -17.84 28.39
N GLN A 372 4.31 -16.92 29.28
CA GLN A 372 2.94 -16.92 29.87
C GLN A 372 1.91 -16.16 29.04
N GLN A 373 2.27 -15.65 27.85
CA GLN A 373 1.41 -14.85 26.99
C GLN A 373 1.06 -15.51 25.65
N THR A 374 1.10 -16.84 25.53
CA THR A 374 0.32 -17.48 24.46
C THR A 374 -1.16 -17.29 24.81
N PRO A 375 -1.92 -16.46 24.09
CA PRO A 375 -3.36 -16.39 24.34
C PRO A 375 -3.94 -17.76 24.03
N ALA A 376 -4.85 -18.24 24.88
CA ALA A 376 -5.71 -19.35 24.47
C ALA A 376 -6.31 -19.00 23.10
N PRO A 377 -6.40 -19.94 22.15
CA PRO A 377 -7.08 -19.68 20.90
C PRO A 377 -8.50 -19.22 21.25
N LEU A 378 -8.92 -18.08 20.70
CA LEU A 378 -10.32 -17.68 20.73
C LEU A 378 -11.10 -18.80 20.02
N GLU A 379 -11.73 -19.67 20.81
CA GLU A 379 -12.68 -20.64 20.28
C GLU A 379 -13.93 -19.89 19.81
N GLY A 380 -14.15 -19.94 18.49
CA GLY A 380 -15.45 -20.04 17.81
C GLY A 380 -16.43 -18.90 18.00
#